data_AF-A0A656JIY9-F1
#
_entry.id   AF-A0A656JIY9-F1
#
_cell.length_a   1.000
_cell.length_b   1.000
_cell.length_c   1.000
_cell.angle_alpha   90.00
_cell.angle_beta   90.00
_cell.angle_gamma   90.00
#
_symmetry.space_group_name_H-M   'P 1'
#
loop_
_entity.id
_entity.type
_entity.pdbx_description
1 polymer ?
#
loop_
_entity_poly.entity_id
_entity_poly.type
_entity_poly.pdbx_seq_one_letter_code
_entity_poly.pdbx_strand_id
1 'polypeptide(L)'
;MCGDESTSAQEAILRQQLNLQVFVPLGLRLLKDYETYDPELPSPVHDYSFADLLEKEAISDRIREYVAGGVRRIDGGRDGFELGQVVLRIDLPAIHQAFLKGQINLSKILDALCEVVFQYPCDALLLTGRPSRLPGVQAYIRRKVPLPPGRIVPMNGYRTGGWYPFHRNGQIDDPKSTAAVGAMLCLLSEQRKVSNFYFSVGRLKPYSTMRHIGKLDENNLVIDHDMLYRNVIKSDAQGNEFLQLHEPQLDGPQLRVLGKTRLGYRQLNAERWVAAPLYLIELTERGTRKLVGKPTKDGKEACLLLRFRVDGADADRGDAEIIAETLVIDDNIESNTGESFDRKDVKLQLYTMLSAEGGASNYWLDSGSVSPK
;
A
#
# COMPACT_ATOMS: atom_id res chain seq x y z
N MET A 1 12.44 24.00 -0.73
CA MET A 1 13.17 23.33 0.38
C MET A 1 12.64 21.93 0.70
N CYS A 2 11.33 21.76 0.93
CA CYS A 2 10.74 20.47 1.32
C CYS A 2 9.78 19.86 0.28
N GLY A 3 9.88 20.27 -0.98
CA GLY A 3 9.06 19.78 -2.10
C GLY A 3 9.81 18.86 -3.06
N ASP A 4 9.10 18.32 -4.05
CA ASP A 4 9.58 17.34 -5.03
C ASP A 4 10.33 17.96 -6.24
N GLU A 5 11.07 19.04 -5.98
CA GLU A 5 11.89 19.72 -6.99
C GLU A 5 13.18 18.91 -7.25
N SER A 6 13.68 18.94 -8.50
CA SER A 6 14.98 18.36 -8.85
C SER A 6 16.10 19.19 -8.22
N THR A 7 16.61 18.73 -7.09
CA THR A 7 17.70 19.40 -6.35
C THR A 7 19.05 18.76 -6.65
N SER A 8 20.13 19.48 -6.37
CA SER A 8 21.48 18.90 -6.39
C SER A 8 21.59 17.71 -5.41
N ALA A 9 22.51 16.78 -5.67
CA ALA A 9 22.74 15.63 -4.79
C ALA A 9 23.08 16.05 -3.35
N GLN A 10 23.81 17.17 -3.19
CA GLN A 10 24.15 17.73 -1.89
C GLN A 10 22.92 18.28 -1.15
N GLU A 11 22.02 18.97 -1.84
CA GLU A 11 20.77 19.45 -1.25
C GLU A 11 19.82 18.31 -0.91
N ALA A 12 19.78 17.24 -1.71
CA ALA A 12 18.98 16.06 -1.40
C ALA A 12 19.42 15.41 -0.08
N ILE A 13 20.74 15.30 0.15
CA ILE A 13 21.29 14.82 1.43
C ILE A 13 20.89 15.74 2.59
N LEU A 14 21.00 17.07 2.41
CA LEU A 14 20.61 18.03 3.45
C LEU A 14 19.11 17.95 3.78
N ARG A 15 18.26 17.78 2.78
CA ARG A 15 16.81 17.59 2.94
C ARG A 15 16.48 16.30 3.67
N GLN A 16 17.15 15.20 3.32
CA GLN A 16 17.01 13.93 4.02
C GLN A 16 17.46 14.05 5.50
N GLN A 17 18.59 14.70 5.75
CA GLN A 17 19.10 14.92 7.10
C GLN A 17 18.18 15.82 7.93
N LEU A 18 17.63 16.88 7.35
CA LEU A 18 16.60 17.71 7.98
C LEU A 18 15.38 16.86 8.40
N ASN A 19 14.92 15.98 7.51
CA ASN A 19 13.80 15.10 7.80
C ASN A 19 14.08 14.17 8.99
N LEU A 20 15.24 13.51 9.00
CA LEU A 20 15.63 12.58 10.07
C LEU A 20 15.88 13.29 11.42
N GLN A 21 16.52 14.46 11.40
CA GLN A 21 16.89 15.20 12.61
C GLN A 21 15.72 16.01 13.20
N VAL A 22 14.74 16.39 12.39
CA VAL A 22 13.66 17.32 12.79
C VAL A 22 12.27 16.73 12.56
N PHE A 23 11.86 16.48 11.32
CA PHE A 23 10.46 16.14 11.04
C PHE A 23 10.03 14.76 11.58
N VAL A 24 10.89 13.75 11.47
CA VAL A 24 10.63 12.42 12.02
C VAL A 24 10.46 12.44 13.54
N PRO A 25 11.40 12.97 14.34
CA PRO A 25 11.23 13.00 15.79
C PRO A 25 10.04 13.85 16.24
N LEU A 26 9.79 15.01 15.61
CA LEU A 26 8.59 15.82 15.89
C LEU A 26 7.29 15.07 15.56
N GLY A 27 7.24 14.40 14.41
CA GLY A 27 6.09 13.61 14.00
C GLY A 27 5.84 12.42 14.93
N LEU A 28 6.89 11.71 15.35
CA LEU A 28 6.79 10.62 16.32
C LEU A 28 6.33 11.11 17.69
N ARG A 29 6.78 12.30 18.13
CA ARG A 29 6.31 12.93 19.36
C ARG A 29 4.82 13.25 19.28
N LEU A 30 4.37 13.90 18.20
CA LEU A 30 2.95 14.18 17.96
C LEU A 30 2.09 12.91 17.98
N LEU A 31 2.55 11.85 17.30
CA LEU A 31 1.86 10.56 17.29
C LEU A 31 1.79 9.95 18.69
N LYS A 32 2.87 10.02 19.47
CA LYS A 32 2.91 9.50 20.84
C LYS A 32 1.97 10.26 21.77
N ASP A 33 1.93 11.59 21.67
CA ASP A 33 1.01 12.41 22.46
C ASP A 33 -0.45 12.08 22.09
N TYR A 34 -0.73 11.89 20.79
CA TYR A 34 -2.06 11.50 20.31
C TYR A 34 -2.46 10.06 20.67
N GLU A 35 -1.53 9.11 20.79
CA GLU A 35 -1.83 7.74 21.28
C GLU A 35 -2.42 7.74 22.69
N THR A 36 -2.12 8.76 23.51
CA THR A 36 -2.64 8.91 24.88
C THR A 36 -3.82 9.87 24.99
N TYR A 37 -4.26 10.46 23.87
CA TYR A 37 -5.38 11.39 23.86
C TYR A 37 -6.70 10.67 24.14
N ASP A 38 -7.47 11.21 25.09
CA ASP A 38 -8.81 10.77 25.41
C ASP A 38 -9.82 11.84 24.95
N PRO A 39 -10.70 11.58 23.97
CA PRO A 39 -11.68 12.53 23.50
C PRO A 39 -12.76 12.89 24.55
N GLU A 40 -12.89 12.13 25.64
CA GLU A 40 -13.84 12.41 26.71
C GLU A 40 -13.30 13.41 27.75
N LEU A 41 -11.99 13.64 27.76
CA LEU A 41 -11.33 14.56 28.70
C LEU A 41 -10.99 15.88 28.02
N PRO A 42 -11.08 17.02 28.74
CA PRO A 42 -10.57 18.29 28.23
C PRO A 42 -9.07 18.20 27.94
N SER A 43 -8.66 18.58 26.73
CA SER A 43 -7.25 18.65 26.33
C SER A 43 -6.90 20.06 25.89
N PRO A 44 -5.96 20.75 26.56
CA PRO A 44 -5.51 22.06 26.13
C PRO A 44 -4.66 21.96 24.86
N VAL A 45 -4.58 23.08 24.13
CA VAL A 45 -3.63 23.27 23.03
C VAL A 45 -2.28 23.64 23.63
N HIS A 46 -1.22 23.02 23.13
CA HIS A 46 0.14 23.26 23.60
C HIS A 46 0.99 23.87 22.50
N ASP A 47 1.77 24.89 22.85
CA ASP A 47 2.77 25.50 21.98
C ASP A 47 4.15 25.11 22.52
N TYR A 48 4.94 24.42 21.70
CA TYR A 48 6.30 23.98 22.06
C TYR A 48 7.29 24.52 21.04
N SER A 49 8.45 25.00 21.47
CA SER A 49 9.55 25.23 20.53
C SER A 49 10.10 23.89 20.04
N PHE A 50 10.72 23.88 18.85
CA PHE A 50 11.43 22.68 18.36
C PHE A 50 12.52 22.25 19.35
N ALA A 51 13.17 23.20 20.03
CA ALA A 51 14.15 22.92 21.06
C ALA A 51 13.56 22.23 22.31
N ASP A 52 12.29 22.46 22.63
CA ASP A 52 11.61 21.78 23.76
C ASP A 52 11.27 20.31 23.44
N LEU A 53 11.03 20.02 22.16
CA LEU A 53 10.56 18.71 21.71
C LEU A 53 11.68 17.76 21.26
N LEU A 54 12.80 18.32 20.80
CA LEU A 54 13.93 17.56 20.28
C LEU A 54 15.00 17.34 21.37
N GLU A 55 15.77 16.28 21.25
CA GLU A 55 16.89 16.04 22.16
C GLU A 55 17.95 17.15 22.05
N LYS A 56 18.69 17.38 23.14
CA LYS A 56 19.77 18.37 23.14
C LYS A 56 20.81 17.98 22.08
N GLU A 57 21.17 18.91 21.21
CA GLU A 57 22.07 18.71 20.06
C GLU A 57 21.52 17.82 18.92
N ALA A 58 20.22 17.53 18.89
CA ALA A 58 19.61 16.72 17.82
C ALA A 58 19.75 17.32 16.41
N ILE A 59 19.85 18.66 16.32
CA ILE A 59 19.98 19.38 15.05
C ILE A 59 21.41 19.87 14.86
N SER A 60 22.09 19.31 13.86
CA SER A 60 23.44 19.71 13.46
C SER A 60 23.49 21.14 12.90
N ASP A 61 24.62 21.84 13.11
CA ASP A 61 24.84 23.21 12.62
C ASP A 61 24.65 23.32 11.10
N ARG A 62 25.05 22.29 10.37
CA ARG A 62 24.86 22.22 8.91
C ARG A 62 23.38 22.27 8.51
N ILE A 63 22.50 21.68 9.31
CA ILE A 63 21.05 21.70 9.06
C ILE A 63 20.43 23.01 9.52
N ARG A 64 20.89 23.57 10.65
CA ARG A 64 20.49 24.90 11.10
C ARG A 64 20.78 25.94 10.02
N GLU A 65 22.00 25.94 9.48
CA GLU A 65 22.43 26.86 8.43
C GLU A 65 21.76 26.59 7.09
N TYR A 66 21.50 25.33 6.74
CA TYR A 66 20.73 24.98 5.55
C TYR A 66 19.33 25.62 5.57
N VAL A 67 18.61 25.49 6.69
CA VAL A 67 17.27 26.08 6.83
C VAL A 67 17.35 27.59 6.95
N ALA A 68 18.24 28.13 7.79
CA ALA A 68 18.43 29.57 7.95
C ALA A 68 18.79 30.25 6.62
N GLY A 69 19.71 29.66 5.85
CA GLY A 69 20.06 30.14 4.50
C GLY A 69 18.92 30.04 3.49
N GLY A 70 18.00 29.10 3.67
CA GLY A 70 16.75 29.05 2.91
C GLY A 70 15.79 30.18 3.26
N VAL A 71 15.60 30.46 4.55
CA VAL A 71 14.76 31.56 5.05
C VAL A 71 15.33 32.91 4.62
N ARG A 72 16.65 33.13 4.79
CA ARG A 72 17.33 34.37 4.37
C ARG A 72 17.14 34.68 2.88
N ARG A 73 17.10 33.66 2.01
CA ARG A 73 16.84 33.84 0.57
C ARG A 73 15.44 34.37 0.28
N ILE A 74 14.44 34.01 1.10
CA ILE A 74 13.04 34.42 0.92
C ILE A 74 12.80 35.79 1.58
N ASP A 75 13.35 36.01 2.77
CA ASP A 75 13.11 37.21 3.59
C ASP A 75 14.04 38.39 3.24
N GLY A 76 14.82 38.29 2.15
CA GLY A 76 15.68 39.37 1.68
C GLY A 76 16.95 39.61 2.52
N GLY A 77 17.47 38.56 3.18
CA GLY A 77 18.78 38.59 3.84
C GLY A 77 18.78 39.01 5.31
N ARG A 78 17.63 39.01 6.01
CA ARG A 78 17.59 39.28 7.46
C ARG A 78 18.18 38.10 8.26
N ASP A 79 19.18 38.39 9.09
CA ASP A 79 19.74 37.43 10.04
C ASP A 79 18.87 37.30 11.31
N GLY A 80 19.00 36.17 12.01
CA GLY A 80 18.35 35.91 13.30
C GLY A 80 17.30 34.78 13.32
N PHE A 81 17.11 34.07 12.20
CA PHE A 81 16.27 32.86 12.21
C PHE A 81 16.96 31.72 12.97
N GLU A 82 16.29 31.20 13.99
CA GLU A 82 16.76 30.06 14.78
C GLU A 82 15.78 28.89 14.66
N LEU A 83 16.20 27.80 14.02
CA LEU A 83 15.34 26.63 13.78
C LEU A 83 14.80 26.02 15.08
N GLY A 84 15.57 26.08 16.16
CA GLY A 84 15.13 25.58 17.47
C GLY A 84 14.00 26.41 18.10
N GLN A 85 13.84 27.68 17.72
CA GLN A 85 12.82 28.58 18.25
C GLN A 85 11.51 28.52 17.47
N VAL A 86 11.44 27.72 16.40
CA VAL A 86 10.19 27.49 15.66
C VAL A 86 9.18 26.83 16.59
N VAL A 87 7.99 27.41 16.68
CA VAL A 87 6.92 26.91 17.56
C VAL A 87 6.03 25.92 16.81
N LEU A 88 5.89 24.72 17.37
CA LEU A 88 4.91 23.72 16.97
C LEU A 88 3.69 23.81 17.90
N ARG A 89 2.55 24.21 17.32
CA ARG A 89 1.25 24.18 17.98
C ARG A 89 0.61 22.79 17.84
N ILE A 90 0.40 22.10 18.95
CA ILE A 90 -0.22 20.77 19.01
C ILE A 90 -1.65 20.90 19.55
N ASP A 91 -2.62 20.70 18.66
CA ASP A 91 -4.06 20.68 18.94
C ASP A 91 -4.62 19.27 18.70
N LEU A 92 -4.56 18.43 19.73
CA LEU A 92 -5.04 17.04 19.67
C LEU A 92 -6.55 16.94 19.38
N PRO A 93 -7.42 17.80 19.97
CA PRO A 93 -8.83 17.86 19.57
C PRO A 93 -9.04 18.14 18.08
N ALA A 94 -8.32 19.11 17.49
CA ALA A 94 -8.43 19.40 16.07
C ALA A 94 -7.98 18.22 15.20
N ILE A 95 -6.89 17.55 15.57
CA ILE A 95 -6.41 16.33 14.89
C ILE A 95 -7.48 15.24 14.96
N HIS A 96 -8.09 15.02 16.13
CA HIS A 96 -9.15 14.04 16.30
C HIS A 96 -10.37 14.35 15.42
N GLN A 97 -10.78 15.62 15.36
CA GLN A 97 -11.86 16.06 14.48
C GLN A 97 -11.51 15.87 12.99
N ALA A 98 -10.26 16.11 12.59
CA ALA A 98 -9.80 15.86 11.23
C ALA A 98 -9.88 14.35 10.87
N PHE A 99 -9.53 13.46 11.80
CA PHE A 99 -9.76 12.02 11.64
C PHE A 99 -11.24 11.73 11.42
N LEU A 100 -12.11 12.21 12.31
CA LEU A 100 -13.55 11.97 12.20
C LEU A 100 -14.12 12.46 10.87
N LYS A 101 -13.67 13.62 10.37
CA LYS A 101 -14.09 14.21 9.09
C LYS A 101 -13.49 13.50 7.86
N GLY A 102 -12.63 12.49 8.04
CA GLY A 102 -11.96 11.80 6.94
C GLY A 102 -10.88 12.63 6.25
N GLN A 103 -10.37 13.66 6.91
CA GLN A 103 -9.39 14.61 6.34
C GLN A 103 -7.94 14.12 6.46
N ILE A 104 -7.70 13.06 7.24
CA ILE A 104 -6.39 12.42 7.34
C ILE A 104 -6.23 11.44 6.18
N ASN A 105 -5.08 11.45 5.48
CA ASN A 105 -4.82 10.57 4.32
C ASN A 105 -5.07 9.08 4.60
N LEU A 106 -4.84 8.64 5.85
CA LEU A 106 -5.10 7.27 6.31
C LEU A 106 -6.57 6.86 6.16
N SER A 107 -7.51 7.81 6.21
CA SER A 107 -8.96 7.57 6.16
C SER A 107 -9.40 6.82 4.91
N LYS A 108 -8.77 7.09 3.76
CA LYS A 108 -9.05 6.38 2.49
C LYS A 108 -8.75 4.88 2.59
N ILE A 109 -7.64 4.54 3.25
CA ILE A 109 -7.25 3.14 3.47
C ILE A 109 -8.22 2.49 4.47
N LEU A 110 -8.59 3.20 5.53
CA LEU A 110 -9.57 2.69 6.51
C LEU A 110 -10.95 2.46 5.89
N ASP A 111 -11.38 3.30 4.95
CA ASP A 111 -12.61 3.12 4.19
C ASP A 111 -12.57 1.84 3.36
N ALA A 112 -11.47 1.63 2.62
CA ALA A 112 -11.27 0.41 1.85
C ALA A 112 -11.29 -0.84 2.74
N LEU A 113 -10.63 -0.80 3.90
CA LEU A 113 -10.66 -1.91 4.86
C LEU A 113 -12.07 -2.15 5.44
N CYS A 114 -12.83 -1.10 5.72
CA CYS A 114 -14.22 -1.24 6.16
C CYS A 114 -15.11 -1.86 5.07
N GLU A 115 -14.87 -1.53 3.80
CA GLU A 115 -15.56 -2.14 2.67
C GLU A 115 -15.24 -3.64 2.56
N VAL A 116 -13.99 -4.05 2.77
CA VAL A 116 -13.62 -5.48 2.85
C VAL A 116 -14.42 -6.16 3.95
N VAL A 117 -14.44 -5.60 5.16
CA VAL A 117 -15.20 -6.17 6.30
C VAL A 117 -16.70 -6.25 6.01
N PHE A 118 -17.26 -5.34 5.22
CA PHE A 118 -18.67 -5.39 4.80
C PHE A 118 -18.91 -6.48 3.74
N GLN A 119 -17.97 -6.68 2.83
CA GLN A 119 -18.10 -7.66 1.74
C GLN A 119 -17.93 -9.11 2.21
N TYR A 120 -17.08 -9.33 3.21
CA TYR A 120 -16.91 -10.63 3.84
C TYR A 120 -17.82 -10.74 5.06
N PRO A 121 -18.50 -11.88 5.32
CA PRO A 121 -19.38 -12.04 6.47
C PRO A 121 -18.56 -12.19 7.78
N CYS A 122 -17.89 -11.11 8.19
CA CYS A 122 -17.03 -11.10 9.36
C CYS A 122 -17.84 -11.06 10.66
N ASP A 123 -17.51 -11.92 11.61
CA ASP A 123 -18.13 -11.90 12.94
C ASP A 123 -17.47 -10.91 13.91
N ALA A 124 -16.16 -10.71 13.75
CA ALA A 124 -15.36 -9.81 14.57
C ALA A 124 -14.26 -9.16 13.73
N LEU A 125 -13.86 -7.96 14.11
CA LEU A 125 -12.75 -7.22 13.54
C LEU A 125 -11.71 -6.95 14.62
N LEU A 126 -10.53 -7.55 14.48
CA LEU A 126 -9.41 -7.34 15.39
C LEU A 126 -8.55 -6.19 14.88
N LEU A 127 -8.39 -5.13 15.68
CA LEU A 127 -7.51 -4.01 15.33
C LEU A 127 -6.12 -4.25 15.93
N THR A 128 -5.14 -4.51 15.06
CA THR A 128 -3.75 -4.84 15.43
C THR A 128 -2.77 -3.79 14.88
N GLY A 129 -1.51 -3.88 15.29
CA GLY A 129 -0.45 -2.98 14.84
C GLY A 129 -0.52 -1.58 15.46
N ARG A 130 0.60 -0.87 15.47
CA ARG A 130 0.74 0.41 16.18
C ARG A 130 -0.26 1.50 15.75
N PRO A 131 -0.60 1.68 14.46
CA PRO A 131 -1.60 2.67 14.06
C PRO A 131 -2.98 2.49 14.70
N SER A 132 -3.35 1.26 15.10
CA SER A 132 -4.61 1.00 15.81
C SER A 132 -4.68 1.64 17.21
N ARG A 133 -3.53 2.06 17.77
CA ARG A 133 -3.47 2.78 19.05
C ARG A 133 -3.98 4.21 18.93
N LEU A 134 -3.99 4.79 17.72
CA LEU A 134 -4.45 6.15 17.52
C LEU A 134 -5.97 6.22 17.75
N PRO A 135 -6.47 7.06 18.67
CA PRO A 135 -7.90 7.11 19.00
C PRO A 135 -8.75 7.49 17.78
N GLY A 136 -8.22 8.31 16.88
CA GLY A 136 -8.88 8.66 15.62
C GLY A 136 -9.10 7.48 14.67
N VAL A 137 -8.19 6.49 14.65
CA VAL A 137 -8.36 5.29 13.81
C VAL A 137 -9.52 4.45 14.32
N GLN A 138 -9.56 4.19 15.63
CA GLN A 138 -10.65 3.42 16.24
C GLN A 138 -11.99 4.15 16.11
N ALA A 139 -12.02 5.46 16.36
CA ALA A 139 -13.21 6.27 16.24
C ALA A 139 -13.71 6.34 14.78
N TYR A 140 -12.81 6.47 13.81
CA TYR A 140 -13.17 6.48 12.39
C TYR A 140 -13.79 5.15 11.94
N ILE A 141 -13.16 4.02 12.26
CA ILE A 141 -13.69 2.69 11.94
C ILE A 141 -15.06 2.49 12.60
N ARG A 142 -15.20 2.83 13.90
CA ARG A 142 -16.49 2.71 14.61
C ARG A 142 -17.58 3.60 14.00
N ARG A 143 -17.23 4.81 13.54
CA ARG A 143 -18.15 5.71 12.84
C ARG A 143 -18.63 5.12 11.50
N LYS A 144 -17.81 4.33 10.82
CA LYS A 144 -18.17 3.66 9.56
C LYS A 144 -19.07 2.44 9.76
N VAL A 145 -19.16 1.94 10.99
CA VAL A 145 -19.99 0.79 11.39
C VAL A 145 -19.83 -0.42 10.44
N PRO A 146 -18.58 -0.87 10.13
CA PRO A 146 -18.40 -2.09 9.34
C PRO A 146 -18.94 -3.33 10.08
N LEU A 147 -18.99 -3.27 11.41
CA LEU A 147 -19.60 -4.23 12.32
C LEU A 147 -20.21 -3.49 13.53
N PRO A 148 -21.11 -4.15 14.28
CA PRO A 148 -21.55 -3.64 15.59
C PRO A 148 -20.33 -3.28 16.48
N PRO A 149 -20.33 -2.14 17.21
CA PRO A 149 -19.15 -1.67 17.95
C PRO A 149 -18.54 -2.69 18.91
N GLY A 150 -19.35 -3.54 19.55
CA GLY A 150 -18.88 -4.61 20.45
C GLY A 150 -18.10 -5.74 19.77
N ARG A 151 -18.14 -5.83 18.43
CA ARG A 151 -17.40 -6.80 17.61
C ARG A 151 -16.11 -6.21 17.00
N ILE A 152 -15.84 -4.93 17.23
CA ILE A 152 -14.60 -4.26 16.82
C ILE A 152 -13.67 -4.23 18.04
N VAL A 153 -12.72 -5.17 18.06
CA VAL A 153 -11.89 -5.45 19.24
C VAL A 153 -10.48 -4.90 19.03
N PRO A 154 -10.12 -3.77 19.68
CA PRO A 154 -8.74 -3.32 19.68
C PRO A 154 -7.87 -4.28 20.49
N MET A 155 -6.72 -4.67 19.93
CA MET A 155 -5.78 -5.53 20.64
C MET A 155 -5.00 -4.77 21.72
N ASN A 156 -4.80 -3.45 21.56
CA ASN A 156 -4.25 -2.63 22.62
C ASN A 156 -5.20 -2.64 23.84
N GLY A 157 -4.68 -3.00 25.01
CA GLY A 157 -5.44 -3.09 26.26
C GLY A 157 -6.29 -4.36 26.39
N TYR A 158 -6.25 -5.26 25.40
CA TYR A 158 -6.99 -6.52 25.47
C TYR A 158 -6.44 -7.40 26.60
N ARG A 159 -7.31 -7.89 27.48
CA ARG A 159 -6.94 -8.69 28.66
C ARG A 159 -6.62 -10.11 28.24
N THR A 160 -5.37 -10.50 28.43
CA THR A 160 -4.88 -11.86 28.17
C THR A 160 -4.52 -12.60 29.46
N GLY A 161 -4.29 -11.89 30.56
CA GLY A 161 -3.67 -12.45 31.75
C GLY A 161 -2.15 -12.62 31.59
N GLY A 162 -1.53 -13.38 32.50
CA GLY A 162 -0.06 -13.48 32.62
C GLY A 162 0.64 -14.34 31.56
N TRP A 163 -0.09 -15.05 30.71
CA TRP A 163 0.54 -15.95 29.73
C TRP A 163 1.11 -15.22 28.52
N TYR A 164 0.59 -14.03 28.19
CA TYR A 164 1.00 -13.29 26.99
C TYR A 164 2.38 -12.66 27.21
N PRO A 165 3.42 -13.02 26.42
CA PRO A 165 4.80 -12.69 26.76
C PRO A 165 5.09 -11.18 26.91
N PHE A 166 4.40 -10.34 26.16
CA PHE A 166 4.61 -8.88 26.15
C PHE A 166 3.53 -8.13 26.93
N HIS A 167 2.91 -8.76 27.93
CA HIS A 167 1.81 -8.13 28.66
C HIS A 167 2.31 -6.99 29.55
N ARG A 168 1.46 -5.97 29.74
CA ARG A 168 1.56 -5.02 30.86
C ARG A 168 0.29 -5.16 31.68
N ASN A 169 0.42 -5.52 32.96
CA ASN A 169 -0.72 -5.75 33.86
C ASN A 169 -1.77 -6.73 33.29
N GLY A 170 -1.32 -7.80 32.64
CA GLY A 170 -2.18 -8.81 32.04
C GLY A 170 -2.95 -8.35 30.79
N GLN A 171 -2.53 -7.24 30.17
CA GLN A 171 -3.06 -6.74 28.89
C GLN A 171 -1.98 -6.70 27.82
N ILE A 172 -2.39 -6.80 26.56
CA ILE A 172 -1.52 -6.54 25.42
C ILE A 172 -1.19 -5.03 25.38
N ASP A 173 0.08 -4.68 25.57
CA ASP A 173 0.55 -3.29 25.53
C ASP A 173 0.82 -2.83 24.08
N ASP A 174 1.64 -3.56 23.34
CA ASP A 174 1.90 -3.30 21.93
C ASP A 174 1.06 -4.23 21.03
N PRO A 175 0.02 -3.73 20.33
CA PRO A 175 -0.79 -4.53 19.42
C PRO A 175 -0.02 -5.03 18.19
N LYS A 176 1.22 -4.61 17.95
CA LYS A 176 2.10 -5.19 16.93
C LYS A 176 2.66 -6.55 17.36
N SER A 177 2.78 -6.79 18.66
CA SER A 177 3.32 -8.04 19.21
C SER A 177 2.42 -9.26 18.93
N THR A 178 1.15 -9.06 18.58
CA THR A 178 0.20 -10.15 18.31
C THR A 178 0.63 -11.04 17.15
N ALA A 179 1.30 -10.47 16.14
CA ALA A 179 1.84 -11.25 15.02
C ALA A 179 2.98 -12.18 15.48
N ALA A 180 3.91 -11.68 16.30
CA ALA A 180 5.01 -12.47 16.84
C ALA A 180 4.50 -13.56 17.80
N VAL A 181 3.52 -13.23 18.64
CA VAL A 181 2.87 -14.22 19.54
C VAL A 181 2.09 -15.26 18.73
N GLY A 182 1.41 -14.88 17.65
CA GLY A 182 0.74 -15.82 16.75
C GLY A 182 1.73 -16.81 16.12
N ALA A 183 2.88 -16.33 15.65
CA ALA A 183 3.95 -17.19 15.11
C ALA A 183 4.52 -18.13 16.19
N MET A 184 4.72 -17.64 17.41
CA MET A 184 5.14 -18.47 18.54
C MET A 184 4.11 -19.57 18.85
N LEU A 185 2.80 -19.25 18.85
CA LEU A 185 1.75 -20.23 19.08
C LEU A 185 1.72 -21.31 17.98
N CYS A 186 1.99 -20.95 16.72
CA CYS A 186 2.14 -21.92 15.63
C CYS A 186 3.27 -22.91 15.94
N LEU A 187 4.47 -22.40 16.25
CA LEU A 187 5.64 -23.23 16.59
C LEU A 187 5.38 -24.14 17.80
N LEU A 188 4.80 -23.59 18.87
CA LEU A 188 4.51 -24.37 20.07
C LEU A 188 3.42 -25.43 19.84
N SER A 189 2.44 -25.15 18.96
CA SER A 189 1.42 -26.13 18.56
C SER A 189 2.01 -27.29 17.76
N GLU A 190 2.92 -27.02 16.82
CA GLU A 190 3.67 -28.05 16.08
C GLU A 190 4.48 -28.93 17.03
N GLN A 191 5.14 -28.31 18.01
CA GLN A 191 5.93 -29.02 19.03
C GLN A 191 5.09 -29.66 20.14
N ARG A 192 3.75 -29.57 20.09
CA ARG A 192 2.81 -30.07 21.12
C ARG A 192 3.11 -29.53 22.53
N LYS A 193 3.60 -28.30 22.63
CA LYS A 193 3.99 -27.63 23.89
C LYS A 193 2.90 -26.78 24.52
N VAL A 194 1.78 -26.56 23.83
CA VAL A 194 0.61 -25.85 24.39
C VAL A 194 -0.45 -26.87 24.76
N SER A 195 -0.86 -26.88 26.03
CA SER A 195 -1.92 -27.76 26.52
C SER A 195 -3.27 -27.33 25.96
N ASN A 196 -4.09 -28.28 25.51
CA ASN A 196 -5.46 -28.06 25.01
C ASN A 196 -5.58 -27.07 23.84
N PHE A 197 -4.50 -26.82 23.10
CA PHE A 197 -4.51 -25.99 21.90
C PHE A 197 -3.89 -26.78 20.75
N TYR A 198 -4.72 -27.08 19.74
CA TYR A 198 -4.30 -27.81 18.55
C TYR A 198 -4.55 -26.94 17.33
N PHE A 199 -3.47 -26.63 16.62
CA PHE A 199 -3.52 -25.79 15.45
C PHE A 199 -2.67 -26.42 14.33
N SER A 200 -3.32 -26.66 13.19
CA SER A 200 -2.70 -27.29 12.02
C SER A 200 -1.91 -26.26 11.21
N VAL A 201 -0.67 -25.99 11.62
CA VAL A 201 0.20 -25.01 10.94
C VAL A 201 0.40 -25.33 9.46
N GLY A 202 0.56 -26.61 9.09
CA GLY A 202 0.66 -27.02 7.69
C GLY A 202 -0.59 -26.78 6.83
N ARG A 203 -1.69 -26.26 7.40
CA ARG A 203 -2.86 -25.77 6.65
C ARG A 203 -2.83 -24.26 6.42
N LEU A 204 -1.87 -23.53 7.01
CA LEU A 204 -1.67 -22.13 6.72
C LEU A 204 -0.97 -22.01 5.36
N LYS A 205 -1.79 -21.75 4.34
CA LYS A 205 -1.32 -21.53 2.98
C LYS A 205 -1.51 -20.06 2.60
N PRO A 206 -0.55 -19.41 1.93
CA PRO A 206 -0.78 -18.10 1.37
C PRO A 206 -1.92 -18.18 0.33
N TYR A 207 -2.80 -17.19 0.32
CA TYR A 207 -3.89 -17.07 -0.64
C TYR A 207 -3.66 -15.87 -1.56
N SER A 208 -4.11 -15.97 -2.80
CA SER A 208 -4.02 -14.87 -3.75
C SER A 208 -5.21 -13.91 -3.57
N THR A 209 -4.91 -12.60 -3.57
CA THR A 209 -5.92 -11.55 -3.65
C THR A 209 -6.27 -11.19 -5.10
N MET A 210 -5.63 -11.81 -6.09
CA MET A 210 -5.83 -11.53 -7.52
C MET A 210 -7.13 -12.17 -8.04
N ARG A 211 -8.28 -11.56 -7.77
CA ARG A 211 -9.59 -12.12 -8.16
C ARG A 211 -10.08 -11.68 -9.53
N HIS A 212 -9.89 -10.40 -9.87
CA HIS A 212 -10.35 -9.84 -11.14
C HIS A 212 -9.19 -9.10 -11.82
N ILE A 213 -8.88 -9.43 -13.08
CA ILE A 213 -7.72 -8.91 -13.81
C ILE A 213 -8.23 -8.07 -14.98
N GLY A 214 -7.64 -6.89 -15.17
CA GLY A 214 -7.98 -6.02 -16.29
C GLY A 214 -6.96 -4.90 -16.50
N LYS A 215 -7.23 -4.07 -17.49
CA LYS A 215 -6.41 -2.91 -17.81
C LYS A 215 -6.58 -1.86 -16.71
N LEU A 216 -5.45 -1.30 -16.28
CA LEU A 216 -5.41 -0.19 -15.33
C LEU A 216 -5.48 1.14 -16.05
N ASP A 217 -6.26 2.04 -15.48
CA ASP A 217 -6.21 3.47 -15.81
C ASP A 217 -5.09 4.19 -15.02
N GLU A 218 -5.02 5.51 -15.20
CA GLU A 218 -4.06 6.39 -14.51
C GLU A 218 -4.30 6.47 -13.00
N ASN A 219 -5.53 6.18 -12.54
CA ASN A 219 -5.94 6.21 -11.13
C ASN A 219 -5.80 4.85 -10.43
N ASN A 220 -5.21 3.86 -11.09
CA ASN A 220 -5.13 2.47 -10.64
C ASN A 220 -6.52 1.85 -10.39
N LEU A 221 -7.50 2.15 -11.25
CA LEU A 221 -8.79 1.49 -11.28
C LEU A 221 -8.85 0.51 -12.46
N VAL A 222 -9.61 -0.57 -12.27
CA VAL A 222 -10.05 -1.47 -13.35
C VAL A 222 -11.55 -1.35 -13.43
N ILE A 223 -12.05 -0.55 -14.36
CA ILE A 223 -13.48 -0.41 -14.65
C ILE A 223 -13.99 -1.65 -15.40
N ASP A 224 -15.30 -1.89 -15.42
CA ASP A 224 -15.87 -3.11 -15.98
C ASP A 224 -15.64 -3.24 -17.49
N HIS A 225 -15.56 -2.11 -18.22
CA HIS A 225 -15.18 -2.10 -19.64
C HIS A 225 -13.76 -2.64 -19.89
N ASP A 226 -12.85 -2.37 -18.96
CA ASP A 226 -11.43 -2.72 -19.06
C ASP A 226 -11.12 -4.05 -18.35
N MET A 227 -12.15 -4.74 -17.85
CA MET A 227 -12.03 -6.03 -17.18
C MET A 227 -11.83 -7.17 -18.20
N LEU A 228 -10.75 -7.93 -18.05
CA LEU A 228 -10.47 -9.08 -18.92
C LEU A 228 -10.97 -10.39 -18.31
N TYR A 229 -10.67 -10.60 -17.03
CA TYR A 229 -10.97 -11.86 -16.34
C TYR A 229 -11.60 -11.61 -14.98
N ARG A 230 -12.60 -12.40 -14.61
CA ARG A 230 -13.28 -12.31 -13.32
C ARG A 230 -13.19 -13.64 -12.58
N ASN A 231 -13.02 -13.57 -11.26
CA ASN A 231 -12.99 -14.73 -10.37
C ASN A 231 -11.97 -15.80 -10.82
N VAL A 232 -10.73 -15.37 -11.07
CA VAL A 232 -9.67 -16.19 -11.66
C VAL A 232 -9.02 -17.16 -10.67
N ILE A 233 -9.22 -16.98 -9.36
CA ILE A 233 -8.76 -17.94 -8.35
C ILE A 233 -9.83 -18.98 -8.11
N LYS A 234 -9.48 -20.25 -8.29
CA LYS A 234 -10.31 -21.43 -8.02
C LYS A 234 -9.67 -22.27 -6.92
N SER A 235 -10.44 -23.21 -6.36
CA SER A 235 -9.94 -24.15 -5.36
C SER A 235 -10.15 -25.59 -5.85
N ASP A 236 -9.16 -26.45 -5.61
CA ASP A 236 -9.29 -27.89 -5.83
C ASP A 236 -10.10 -28.58 -4.71
N ALA A 237 -10.28 -29.89 -4.80
CA ALA A 237 -11.00 -30.69 -3.80
C ALA A 237 -10.32 -30.70 -2.42
N GLN A 238 -9.02 -30.41 -2.37
CA GLN A 238 -8.20 -30.31 -1.17
C GLN A 238 -8.21 -28.89 -0.58
N GLY A 239 -8.84 -27.93 -1.26
CA GLY A 239 -8.93 -26.53 -0.85
C GLY A 239 -7.70 -25.70 -1.26
N ASN A 240 -6.81 -26.23 -2.09
CA ASN A 240 -5.68 -25.46 -2.60
C ASN A 240 -6.16 -24.48 -3.66
N GLU A 241 -5.79 -23.21 -3.51
CA GLU A 241 -6.10 -22.18 -4.49
C GLU A 241 -5.14 -22.21 -5.68
N PHE A 242 -5.66 -22.04 -6.88
CA PHE A 242 -4.87 -21.91 -8.10
C PHE A 242 -5.46 -20.87 -9.05
N LEU A 243 -4.59 -20.26 -9.86
CA LEU A 243 -4.97 -19.32 -10.89
C LEU A 243 -5.50 -20.09 -12.12
N GLN A 244 -6.73 -19.81 -12.50
CA GLN A 244 -7.35 -20.30 -13.72
C GLN A 244 -7.90 -19.11 -14.50
N LEU A 245 -7.29 -18.85 -15.65
CA LEU A 245 -7.92 -18.04 -16.68
C LEU A 245 -8.91 -18.91 -17.45
N HIS A 246 -9.95 -18.31 -18.03
CA HIS A 246 -10.68 -18.97 -19.10
C HIS A 246 -9.65 -19.39 -20.17
N GLU A 247 -9.72 -20.64 -20.65
CA GLU A 247 -8.78 -21.08 -21.68
C GLU A 247 -8.82 -20.10 -22.87
N PRO A 248 -7.66 -19.73 -23.45
CA PRO A 248 -7.61 -18.86 -24.60
C PRO A 248 -8.18 -19.60 -25.82
N GLN A 249 -9.50 -19.62 -25.94
CA GLN A 249 -10.19 -19.96 -27.18
C GLN A 249 -10.07 -18.77 -28.13
N LEU A 250 -10.30 -18.99 -29.43
CA LEU A 250 -10.37 -17.91 -30.43
C LEU A 250 -11.31 -16.76 -29.97
N ASP A 251 -12.31 -17.06 -29.13
CA ASP A 251 -13.29 -16.12 -28.58
C ASP A 251 -13.00 -15.65 -27.13
N GLY A 252 -11.81 -15.90 -26.58
CA GLY A 252 -11.45 -15.42 -25.25
C GLY A 252 -11.46 -13.88 -25.13
N PRO A 253 -11.28 -13.30 -23.93
CA PRO A 253 -11.12 -11.86 -23.76
C PRO A 253 -9.80 -11.37 -24.39
N GLN A 254 -9.86 -10.31 -25.21
CA GLN A 254 -8.68 -9.68 -25.84
C GLN A 254 -8.39 -8.33 -25.19
N LEU A 255 -7.14 -8.11 -24.82
CA LEU A 255 -6.66 -6.80 -24.44
C LEU A 255 -6.22 -6.03 -25.69
N ARG A 256 -6.86 -4.89 -25.95
CA ARG A 256 -6.43 -3.93 -26.98
C ARG A 256 -5.22 -3.12 -26.49
N VAL A 257 -4.08 -3.29 -27.14
CA VAL A 257 -2.81 -2.63 -26.79
C VAL A 257 -2.39 -1.73 -27.95
N LEU A 258 -2.55 -0.42 -27.75
CA LEU A 258 -2.12 0.61 -28.70
C LEU A 258 -0.68 1.07 -28.43
N GLY A 259 -0.20 0.86 -27.21
CA GLY A 259 1.09 1.31 -26.72
C GLY A 259 1.29 0.85 -25.29
N LYS A 260 2.06 1.60 -24.50
CA LYS A 260 2.32 1.30 -23.10
C LYS A 260 1.01 1.10 -22.34
N THR A 261 0.79 -0.12 -21.84
CA THR A 261 -0.48 -0.53 -21.20
C THR A 261 -0.18 -1.19 -19.87
N ARG A 262 -0.85 -0.75 -18.80
CA ARG A 262 -0.73 -1.34 -17.47
C ARG A 262 -1.85 -2.36 -17.27
N LEU A 263 -1.47 -3.55 -16.80
CA LEU A 263 -2.39 -4.59 -16.38
C LEU A 263 -2.34 -4.68 -14.85
N GLY A 264 -3.49 -4.86 -14.22
CA GLY A 264 -3.60 -4.96 -12.77
C GLY A 264 -4.74 -5.87 -12.36
N TYR A 265 -4.96 -5.94 -11.05
CA TYR A 265 -6.04 -6.73 -10.49
C TYR A 265 -6.73 -6.05 -9.31
N ARG A 266 -8.01 -6.38 -9.12
CA ARG A 266 -8.77 -6.02 -7.91
C ARG A 266 -9.25 -7.27 -7.17
N GLN A 267 -9.29 -7.18 -5.85
CA GLN A 267 -9.80 -8.25 -4.98
C GLN A 267 -11.33 -8.31 -4.99
N LEU A 268 -12.00 -7.15 -5.05
CA LEU A 268 -13.46 -7.05 -5.01
C LEU A 268 -14.04 -6.78 -6.39
N ASN A 269 -15.27 -7.24 -6.63
CA ASN A 269 -15.99 -6.97 -7.87
C ASN A 269 -16.71 -5.60 -7.84
N ALA A 270 -15.97 -4.52 -7.59
CA ALA A 270 -16.50 -3.16 -7.58
C ALA A 270 -15.55 -2.20 -8.32
N GLU A 271 -16.07 -1.38 -9.24
CA GLU A 271 -15.27 -0.47 -10.08
C GLU A 271 -14.47 0.56 -9.28
N ARG A 272 -15.03 1.05 -8.18
CA ARG A 272 -14.36 1.99 -7.28
C ARG A 272 -13.21 1.36 -6.48
N TRP A 273 -13.08 0.03 -6.48
CA TRP A 273 -12.05 -0.64 -5.69
C TRP A 273 -10.70 -0.46 -6.36
N VAL A 274 -9.76 0.14 -5.62
CA VAL A 274 -8.40 0.37 -6.11
C VAL A 274 -7.74 -0.96 -6.45
N ALA A 275 -7.21 -1.03 -7.66
CA ALA A 275 -6.54 -2.20 -8.19
C ALA A 275 -5.02 -2.10 -7.97
N ALA A 276 -4.38 -3.25 -7.77
CA ALA A 276 -2.94 -3.37 -7.67
C ALA A 276 -2.34 -3.56 -9.08
N PRO A 277 -1.22 -2.89 -9.40
CA PRO A 277 -0.51 -3.11 -10.65
C PRO A 277 0.15 -4.50 -10.64
N LEU A 278 0.13 -5.14 -11.81
CA LEU A 278 0.63 -6.50 -11.98
C LEU A 278 1.69 -6.56 -13.09
N TYR A 279 1.34 -6.09 -14.29
CA TYR A 279 2.25 -6.10 -15.43
C TYR A 279 2.23 -4.77 -16.20
N LEU A 280 3.36 -4.48 -16.83
CA LEU A 280 3.51 -3.47 -17.86
C LEU A 280 3.70 -4.15 -19.21
N ILE A 281 2.91 -3.71 -20.19
CA ILE A 281 2.95 -4.20 -21.57
C ILE A 281 3.49 -3.08 -22.45
N GLU A 282 4.56 -3.37 -23.18
CA GLU A 282 5.21 -2.42 -24.08
C GLU A 282 5.46 -3.07 -25.43
N LEU A 283 5.22 -2.33 -26.51
CA LEU A 283 5.68 -2.72 -27.83
C LEU A 283 7.20 -2.59 -27.88
N THR A 284 7.88 -3.59 -28.43
CA THR A 284 9.31 -3.44 -28.74
C THR A 284 9.46 -2.49 -29.93
N GLU A 285 10.67 -1.98 -30.17
CA GLU A 285 10.91 -1.16 -31.37
C GLU A 285 10.49 -1.86 -32.68
N ARG A 286 10.61 -3.19 -32.73
CA ARG A 286 10.18 -4.01 -33.86
C ARG A 286 8.65 -4.02 -33.98
N GLY A 287 7.93 -4.25 -32.87
CA GLY A 287 6.48 -4.20 -32.83
C GLY A 287 5.93 -2.83 -33.18
N THR A 288 6.51 -1.77 -32.64
CA THR A 288 6.14 -0.38 -32.95
C THR A 288 6.29 -0.08 -34.44
N ARG A 289 7.42 -0.46 -35.06
CA ARG A 289 7.63 -0.28 -36.50
C ARG A 289 6.61 -1.02 -37.37
N LYS A 290 6.18 -2.20 -36.94
CA LYS A 290 5.13 -2.96 -37.63
C LYS A 290 3.75 -2.31 -37.50
N LEU A 291 3.47 -1.63 -36.38
CA LEU A 291 2.15 -1.08 -36.07
C LEU A 291 1.92 0.32 -36.67
N VAL A 292 2.94 1.18 -36.62
CA VAL A 292 2.81 2.62 -36.95
C VAL A 292 2.49 2.82 -38.43
N GLY A 293 1.47 3.63 -38.70
CA GLY A 293 1.09 4.06 -40.05
C GLY A 293 0.44 2.97 -40.91
N LYS A 294 0.08 1.83 -40.34
CA LYS A 294 -0.57 0.74 -41.09
C LYS A 294 -2.08 0.96 -41.22
N PRO A 295 -2.66 0.62 -42.39
CA PRO A 295 -4.11 0.63 -42.54
C PRO A 295 -4.73 -0.46 -41.66
N THR A 296 -5.89 -0.14 -41.08
CA THR A 296 -6.65 -1.04 -40.21
C THR A 296 -7.88 -1.57 -40.91
N LYS A 297 -8.28 -2.80 -40.56
CA LYS A 297 -9.44 -3.48 -41.13
C LYS A 297 -10.77 -2.94 -40.58
N ASP A 298 -10.73 -2.32 -39.39
CA ASP A 298 -11.89 -1.86 -38.64
C ASP A 298 -12.02 -0.33 -38.59
N GLY A 299 -11.12 0.42 -39.25
CA GLY A 299 -11.11 1.89 -39.26
C GLY A 299 -10.73 2.53 -37.93
N LYS A 300 -10.28 1.75 -36.93
CA LYS A 300 -9.79 2.25 -35.63
C LYS A 300 -8.28 2.40 -35.64
N GLU A 301 -7.69 2.92 -34.56
CA GLU A 301 -6.23 2.97 -34.41
C GLU A 301 -5.62 1.56 -34.46
N ALA A 302 -4.44 1.46 -35.08
CA ALA A 302 -3.69 0.20 -35.14
C ALA A 302 -3.34 -0.27 -33.72
N CYS A 303 -3.60 -1.54 -33.41
CA CYS A 303 -3.37 -2.12 -32.10
C CYS A 303 -3.01 -3.61 -32.18
N LEU A 304 -2.43 -4.12 -31.10
CA LEU A 304 -2.38 -5.56 -30.83
C LEU A 304 -3.60 -6.00 -30.04
N LEU A 305 -4.02 -7.22 -30.27
CA LEU A 305 -5.08 -7.92 -29.54
C LEU A 305 -4.41 -9.08 -28.81
N LEU A 306 -4.14 -8.88 -27.52
CA LEU A 306 -3.39 -9.84 -26.70
C LEU A 306 -4.32 -10.73 -25.89
N ARG A 307 -3.96 -12.00 -25.78
CA ARG A 307 -4.56 -12.96 -24.84
C ARG A 307 -3.54 -13.28 -23.75
N PHE A 308 -4.00 -13.93 -22.69
CA PHE A 308 -3.11 -14.36 -21.62
C PHE A 308 -3.41 -15.81 -21.25
N ARG A 309 -2.36 -16.54 -20.92
CA ARG A 309 -2.44 -17.86 -20.30
C ARG A 309 -1.60 -17.87 -19.03
N VAL A 310 -1.93 -18.79 -18.14
CA VAL A 310 -1.09 -19.06 -16.95
C VAL A 310 0.09 -19.88 -17.42
N ASP A 311 1.30 -19.52 -16.98
CA ASP A 311 2.47 -20.34 -17.23
C ASP A 311 2.38 -21.64 -16.41
N GLY A 312 2.68 -22.78 -17.04
CA GLY A 312 2.54 -24.08 -16.39
C GLY A 312 3.39 -24.14 -15.12
N ALA A 313 2.84 -24.71 -14.04
CA ALA A 313 3.66 -25.05 -12.88
C ALA A 313 4.69 -26.10 -13.30
N ASP A 314 5.98 -25.80 -13.14
CA ASP A 314 7.05 -26.80 -13.29
C ASP A 314 6.75 -27.97 -12.35
N ALA A 315 6.71 -29.19 -12.88
CA ALA A 315 6.45 -30.40 -12.10
C ALA A 315 7.51 -30.66 -11.00
N ASP A 316 8.68 -30.02 -11.12
CA ASP A 316 9.79 -30.10 -10.17
C ASP A 316 9.77 -29.02 -9.07
N ARG A 317 8.78 -28.10 -9.08
CA ARG A 317 8.59 -27.16 -7.96
C ARG A 317 7.96 -27.92 -6.79
N GLY A 318 8.81 -28.40 -5.89
CA GLY A 318 8.41 -29.01 -4.62
C GLY A 318 7.46 -28.11 -3.82
N ASP A 319 6.88 -28.68 -2.77
CA ASP A 319 5.80 -28.23 -1.87
C ASP A 319 5.84 -26.76 -1.33
N ALA A 320 6.72 -25.90 -1.81
CA ALA A 320 6.70 -24.46 -1.60
C ALA A 320 5.58 -23.81 -2.45
N GLU A 321 4.39 -23.86 -1.88
CA GLU A 321 3.13 -23.18 -2.22
C GLU A 321 3.27 -21.67 -2.48
N ILE A 322 3.77 -21.30 -3.65
CA ILE A 322 3.43 -20.01 -4.26
C ILE A 322 2.64 -20.37 -5.51
N ILE A 323 1.36 -19.97 -5.54
CA ILE A 323 0.52 -20.04 -6.72
C ILE A 323 1.37 -19.56 -7.89
N ALA A 324 1.49 -20.35 -8.96
CA ALA A 324 2.15 -19.88 -10.17
C ALA A 324 1.28 -18.77 -10.78
N GLU A 325 1.49 -17.54 -10.31
CA GLU A 325 0.74 -16.34 -10.71
C GLU A 325 1.33 -15.69 -11.96
N THR A 326 2.19 -16.42 -12.69
CA THR A 326 2.85 -15.87 -13.87
C THR A 326 1.90 -15.91 -15.06
N LEU A 327 1.46 -14.74 -15.50
CA LEU A 327 0.78 -14.57 -16.77
C LEU A 327 1.80 -14.49 -17.90
N VAL A 328 1.49 -15.14 -19.02
CA VAL A 328 2.23 -15.01 -20.27
C VAL A 328 1.28 -14.73 -21.44
N ILE A 329 1.78 -14.01 -22.44
CA ILE A 329 1.01 -13.40 -23.55
C ILE A 329 0.28 -14.35 -24.55
N ASP A 330 0.15 -15.66 -24.39
CA ASP A 330 -0.32 -16.53 -25.51
C ASP A 330 0.42 -16.35 -26.87
N ASP A 331 0.47 -17.39 -27.69
CA ASP A 331 1.24 -17.35 -28.94
C ASP A 331 0.41 -16.81 -30.11
N ASN A 332 -0.93 -16.83 -30.00
CA ASN A 332 -1.84 -16.21 -30.95
C ASN A 332 -1.97 -14.70 -30.70
N ILE A 333 -0.97 -13.93 -31.17
CA ILE A 333 -1.02 -12.47 -31.16
C ILE A 333 -1.73 -11.98 -32.42
N GLU A 334 -2.88 -11.33 -32.22
CA GLU A 334 -3.68 -10.76 -33.31
C GLU A 334 -3.47 -9.24 -33.42
N SER A 335 -3.88 -8.68 -34.55
CA SER A 335 -3.90 -7.23 -34.80
C SER A 335 -5.05 -6.88 -35.73
N ASN A 336 -5.60 -5.67 -35.57
CA ASN A 336 -6.54 -5.09 -36.53
C ASN A 336 -5.85 -4.60 -37.83
N THR A 337 -4.54 -4.79 -37.97
CA THR A 337 -3.78 -4.50 -39.20
C THR A 337 -3.65 -5.76 -40.09
N GLY A 338 -3.02 -5.60 -41.26
CA GLY A 338 -2.64 -6.73 -42.12
C GLY A 338 -1.31 -7.39 -41.74
N GLU A 339 -0.60 -6.87 -40.74
CA GLU A 339 0.73 -7.36 -40.34
C GLU A 339 0.64 -8.53 -39.35
N SER A 340 1.66 -9.39 -39.35
CA SER A 340 1.79 -10.48 -38.37
C SER A 340 2.74 -10.11 -37.23
N PHE A 341 2.38 -10.55 -36.02
CA PHE A 341 3.10 -10.24 -34.80
C PHE A 341 3.49 -11.52 -34.07
N ASP A 342 4.62 -11.46 -33.36
CA ASP A 342 5.14 -12.55 -32.54
C ASP A 342 5.60 -12.04 -31.16
N ARG A 343 6.01 -12.96 -30.28
CA ARG A 343 6.44 -12.64 -28.91
C ARG A 343 7.61 -11.67 -28.81
N LYS A 344 8.39 -11.45 -29.87
CA LYS A 344 9.50 -10.48 -29.87
C LYS A 344 9.03 -9.07 -30.19
N ASP A 345 7.76 -8.90 -30.60
CA ASP A 345 7.17 -7.60 -30.93
C ASP A 345 6.54 -6.92 -29.70
N VAL A 346 6.33 -7.67 -28.62
CA VAL A 346 5.70 -7.19 -27.38
C VAL A 346 6.44 -7.71 -26.15
N LYS A 347 6.58 -6.86 -25.14
CA LYS A 347 7.23 -7.16 -23.88
C LYS A 347 6.20 -7.14 -22.76
N LEU A 348 6.18 -8.19 -21.94
CA LEU A 348 5.44 -8.25 -20.69
C LEU A 348 6.43 -8.20 -19.53
N GLN A 349 6.31 -7.22 -18.65
CA GLN A 349 7.20 -7.06 -17.49
C GLN A 349 6.38 -6.98 -16.21
N LEU A 350 6.83 -7.66 -15.15
CA LEU A 350 6.25 -7.45 -13.83
C LEU A 350 6.37 -5.98 -13.44
N TYR A 351 5.26 -5.41 -13.01
CA TYR A 351 5.15 -4.02 -12.61
C TYR A 351 4.19 -3.94 -11.43
N THR A 352 4.74 -4.13 -10.22
CA THR A 352 3.97 -4.23 -8.97
C THR A 352 4.07 -2.98 -8.10
N MET A 353 4.86 -1.99 -8.52
CA MET A 353 4.99 -0.72 -7.82
C MET A 353 3.84 0.22 -8.21
N LEU A 354 3.22 0.86 -7.21
CA LEU A 354 2.15 1.87 -7.39
C LEU A 354 2.65 3.19 -7.99
N SER A 355 3.93 3.30 -8.38
CA SER A 355 4.56 4.53 -8.81
C SER A 355 3.81 5.19 -9.97
N ALA A 356 3.53 6.49 -9.82
CA ALA A 356 3.27 7.37 -10.94
C ALA A 356 4.46 7.33 -11.91
N GLU A 357 4.19 7.54 -13.19
CA GLU A 357 5.21 7.54 -14.23
C GLU A 357 6.42 8.41 -13.83
N GLY A 358 7.64 7.85 -13.94
CA GLY A 358 8.89 8.61 -13.73
C GLY A 358 9.89 8.05 -12.71
N GLY A 359 9.64 6.90 -12.08
CA GLY A 359 10.67 6.18 -11.30
C GLY A 359 11.13 6.85 -10.00
N ALA A 360 10.70 8.08 -9.71
CA ALA A 360 10.97 8.74 -8.44
C ALA A 360 9.84 8.43 -7.43
N SER A 361 9.77 7.19 -6.95
CA SER A 361 9.03 6.90 -5.70
C SER A 361 9.87 7.39 -4.52
N ASN A 362 10.00 8.70 -4.37
CA ASN A 362 10.77 9.30 -3.31
C ASN A 362 9.94 9.30 -2.03
N TYR A 363 9.80 8.13 -1.40
CA TYR A 363 9.15 7.99 -0.10
C TYR A 363 9.68 9.05 0.86
N TRP A 364 8.78 9.83 1.47
CA TRP A 364 9.16 11.07 2.17
C TRP A 364 10.15 10.86 3.31
N LEU A 365 10.15 9.67 3.95
CA LEU A 365 11.15 9.34 4.96
C LEU A 365 12.56 9.30 4.39
N ASP A 366 12.72 8.80 3.16
CA ASP A 366 14.00 8.67 2.48
C ASP A 366 14.38 9.95 1.73
N SER A 367 13.40 10.61 1.11
CA SER A 367 13.65 11.77 0.26
C SER A 367 13.66 13.11 1.01
N GLY A 368 13.02 13.16 2.19
CA GLY A 368 12.74 14.40 2.92
C GLY A 368 11.74 15.34 2.23
N SER A 369 11.03 14.86 1.20
CA SER A 369 9.98 15.61 0.53
C SER A 369 8.66 15.45 1.30
N VAL A 370 8.34 16.42 2.16
CA VAL A 370 7.14 16.40 3.03
C VAL A 370 5.99 17.25 2.48
N SER A 371 6.21 18.01 1.41
CA SER A 371 5.14 18.70 0.68
C SER A 371 4.70 17.85 -0.52
N PRO A 372 3.41 17.53 -0.66
CA PRO A 372 2.89 17.07 -1.94
C PRO A 372 3.06 18.17 -3.01
N LYS A 373 3.14 17.77 -4.28
CA LYS A 373 3.07 18.67 -5.44
C LYS A 373 1.71 19.36 -5.51
#